data_AF-A0A0U5F609-F1
#
_entry.id   AF-A0A0U5F609-F1
#
_cell.length_a   1.000
_cell.length_b   1.000
_cell.length_c   1.000
_cell.angle_alpha   90.00
_cell.angle_beta   90.00
_cell.angle_gamma   90.00
#
_symmetry.space_group_name_H-M   'P 1'
#
loop_
_entity.id
_entity.type
_entity.pdbx_description
1 polymer ?
#
loop_
_entity_poly.entity_id
_entity_poly.type
_entity_poly.pdbx_seq_one_letter_code
_entity_poly.pdbx_strand_id
1 'polypeptide(L)'
;MDMTAAWCITCLVNERVALNTEATQTAMARYGVTVLRGDWTRRDPTITTFLHAHGRDGVPFYLFVPAHGPAVVLPQILTQGLVISTITPQP
;
A
#
# COMPACT_ATOMS: atom_id res chain seq x y z
N MET A 1 -1.54 -3.33 -2.84
CA MET A 1 -2.81 -3.10 -2.12
C MET A 1 -2.58 -2.02 -1.08
N ASP A 2 -3.45 -1.02 -1.07
CA ASP A 2 -3.49 0.12 -0.14
C ASP A 2 -4.82 0.05 0.64
N MET A 3 -4.78 -0.44 1.88
CA MET A 3 -5.92 -0.40 2.80
C MET A 3 -5.82 0.87 3.64
N THR A 4 -6.82 1.73 3.52
CA THR A 4 -6.76 3.14 3.92
C THR A 4 -8.11 3.63 4.46
N ALA A 5 -8.16 4.83 5.03
CA ALA A 5 -9.39 5.48 5.45
C ALA A 5 -9.22 7.00 5.47
N ALA A 6 -10.31 7.73 5.23
CA ALA A 6 -10.30 9.20 5.23
C ALA A 6 -9.96 9.83 6.60
N TRP A 7 -10.24 9.11 7.70
CA TRP A 7 -9.93 9.55 9.07
C TRP A 7 -8.53 9.14 9.55
N CYS A 8 -7.76 8.41 8.74
CA CYS A 8 -6.44 7.91 9.09
C CYS A 8 -5.35 8.92 8.67
N ILE A 9 -4.86 9.72 9.62
CA ILE A 9 -3.84 10.76 9.35
C ILE A 9 -2.59 10.14 8.70
N THR A 10 -2.09 9.03 9.22
CA THR A 10 -0.92 8.34 8.64
C THR A 10 -1.15 7.89 7.21
N CYS A 11 -2.36 7.45 6.87
CA CYS A 11 -2.72 7.06 5.52
C CYS A 11 -2.64 8.26 4.57
N LEU A 12 -3.25 9.39 4.95
CA LEU A 12 -3.20 10.63 4.17
C LEU A 12 -1.77 11.14 3.96
N VAL A 13 -0.92 11.05 4.99
CA VAL A 13 0.51 11.41 4.89
C VAL A 13 1.24 10.49 3.93
N ASN A 14 1.14 9.16 4.09
CA ASN A 14 1.79 8.20 3.21
C ASN A 14 1.33 8.34 1.75
N GLU A 15 0.04 8.54 1.53
CA GLU A 15 -0.52 8.83 0.22
C GLU A 15 0.18 10.04 -0.40
N ARG A 16 0.32 11.14 0.35
CA ARG A 16 0.93 12.37 -0.15
C ARG A 16 2.45 12.25 -0.40
N VAL A 17 3.19 11.61 0.49
CA VAL A 17 4.66 11.65 0.50
C VAL A 17 5.33 10.44 -0.13
N ALA A 18 4.61 9.32 -0.29
CA ALA A 18 5.19 8.06 -0.76
C ALA A 18 4.45 7.46 -1.95
N LEU A 19 3.11 7.45 -1.97
CA LEU A 19 2.34 6.74 -3.00
C LEU A 19 1.96 7.63 -4.20
N ASN A 20 1.42 8.83 -3.95
CA ASN A 20 0.87 9.72 -4.98
C ASN A 20 1.88 10.78 -5.46
N THR A 21 3.17 10.50 -5.29
CA THR A 21 4.23 11.34 -5.84
C THR A 21 4.44 11.01 -7.31
N GLU A 22 4.84 11.99 -8.12
CA GLU A 22 5.15 11.78 -9.54
C GLU A 22 6.15 10.63 -9.74
N ALA A 23 7.26 10.65 -9.00
CA ALA A 23 8.29 9.61 -9.13
C ALA A 23 7.77 8.20 -8.83
N THR A 24 6.93 8.02 -7.81
CA THR A 24 6.33 6.71 -7.50
C THR A 24 5.35 6.29 -8.58
N GLN A 25 4.50 7.20 -9.05
CA GLN A 25 3.52 6.90 -10.11
C GLN A 25 4.23 6.54 -11.42
N THR A 26 5.29 7.25 -11.78
CA THR A 26 6.15 6.92 -12.93
C THR A 26 6.81 5.56 -12.77
N ALA A 27 7.32 5.23 -11.58
CA ALA A 27 7.93 3.92 -11.32
C ALA A 27 6.89 2.78 -11.40
N MET A 28 5.70 2.97 -10.82
CA MET A 28 4.61 2.00 -10.91
C MET A 28 4.19 1.76 -12.37
N ALA A 29 4.02 2.82 -13.16
CA ALA A 29 3.70 2.70 -14.58
C ALA A 29 4.82 1.97 -15.36
N ARG A 30 6.09 2.31 -15.10
CA ARG A 30 7.25 1.68 -15.73
C ARG A 30 7.31 0.17 -15.48
N TYR A 31 7.03 -0.26 -14.25
CA TYR A 31 7.13 -1.67 -13.86
C TYR A 31 5.79 -2.42 -13.86
N GLY A 32 4.75 -1.84 -14.46
CA GLY A 32 3.44 -2.50 -14.60
C GLY A 32 2.72 -2.74 -13.27
N VAL A 33 2.97 -1.92 -12.25
CA VAL A 33 2.33 -2.05 -10.94
C VAL A 33 1.01 -1.29 -10.90
N THR A 34 -0.05 -1.99 -10.54
CA THR A 34 -1.39 -1.42 -10.33
C THR A 34 -1.70 -1.35 -8.84
N VAL A 35 -2.21 -0.20 -8.38
CA VAL A 35 -2.64 -0.02 -6.99
C VAL A 35 -4.11 -0.42 -6.83
N LEU A 36 -4.37 -1.42 -6.01
CA LEU A 36 -5.70 -1.75 -5.53
C LEU A 36 -5.95 -1.05 -4.19
N ARG A 37 -6.99 -0.21 -4.13
CA ARG A 37 -7.37 0.54 -2.93
C ARG A 37 -8.56 -0.12 -2.24
N GLY A 38 -8.43 -0.36 -0.93
CA GLY A 38 -9.54 -0.74 -0.06
C GLY A 38 -9.86 0.41 0.90
N ASP A 39 -10.99 1.09 0.67
CA ASP A 39 -11.43 2.19 1.51
C ASP A 39 -12.21 1.67 2.73
N TRP A 40 -11.55 1.70 3.89
CA TRP A 40 -12.08 1.30 5.18
C TRP A 40 -12.68 2.47 5.98
N THR A 41 -13.01 3.60 5.34
CA THR A 41 -13.58 4.77 6.02
C THR A 41 -14.82 4.41 6.83
N ARG A 42 -15.69 3.53 6.30
CA ARG A 42 -16.92 3.07 6.96
C ARG A 42 -16.79 1.71 7.65
N ARG A 43 -15.55 1.23 7.87
CA ARG A 43 -15.25 -0.06 8.50
C ARG A 43 -15.91 -1.26 7.80
N ASP A 44 -15.82 -1.28 6.47
CA ASP A 44 -16.38 -2.37 5.65
C ASP A 44 -15.96 -3.76 6.19
N PRO A 45 -16.91 -4.70 6.45
CA PRO A 45 -16.62 -5.97 7.09
C PRO A 45 -15.73 -6.90 6.26
N THR A 46 -15.75 -6.77 4.93
CA THR A 46 -14.86 -7.52 4.03
C THR A 46 -13.43 -7.07 4.22
N ILE A 47 -13.19 -5.76 4.27
CA ILE A 47 -11.86 -5.20 4.54
C ILE A 47 -11.42 -5.50 5.97
N THR A 48 -12.33 -5.43 6.95
CA THR A 48 -12.05 -5.83 8.35
C THR A 48 -11.55 -7.27 8.42
N THR A 49 -12.21 -8.20 7.73
CA THR A 49 -11.80 -9.61 7.66
C THR A 49 -10.42 -9.76 7.02
N PHE A 50 -10.17 -9.03 5.93
CA PHE A 50 -8.87 -9.00 5.26
C PHE A 50 -7.75 -8.49 6.19
N LEU A 51 -7.98 -7.38 6.92
CA LEU A 51 -7.03 -6.82 7.87
C LEU A 51 -6.71 -7.81 9.00
N HIS A 52 -7.74 -8.44 9.60
CA HIS A 52 -7.54 -9.42 10.66
C HIS A 52 -6.78 -10.66 10.18
N ALA A 53 -7.05 -11.13 8.95
CA ALA A 53 -6.29 -12.22 8.34
C ALA A 53 -4.79 -11.90 8.20
N HIS A 54 -4.42 -10.62 8.19
CA HIS A 54 -3.03 -10.14 8.17
C HIS A 54 -2.54 -9.66 9.55
N GLY A 55 -3.27 -9.99 10.63
CA GLY A 55 -2.93 -9.60 12.00
C GLY A 55 -2.96 -8.08 12.19
N ARG A 56 -3.96 -7.42 11.62
CA ARG A 56 -4.19 -5.97 11.76
C ARG A 56 -5.61 -5.70 12.20
N ASP A 57 -5.75 -4.74 13.11
CA ASP A 57 -7.06 -4.25 13.58
C ASP A 57 -7.48 -2.95 12.89
N GLY A 58 -6.68 -2.46 11.94
CA GLY A 58 -6.97 -1.22 11.24
C GLY A 58 -5.94 -0.84 10.19
N VAL A 59 -6.10 0.38 9.69
CA VAL A 59 -5.30 1.00 8.64
C VAL A 59 -4.26 1.97 9.24
N PRO A 60 -3.14 2.26 8.56
CA PRO A 60 -2.78 1.81 7.21
C PRO A 60 -2.32 0.35 7.14
N PHE A 61 -2.63 -0.32 6.03
CA PHE A 61 -2.02 -1.60 5.69
C PHE A 61 -1.67 -1.65 4.20
N TYR A 62 -0.46 -2.12 3.92
CA TYR A 62 0.12 -2.14 2.58
C TYR A 62 0.68 -3.53 2.27
N LEU A 63 0.29 -4.08 1.13
CA LEU A 63 0.76 -5.36 0.63
C LEU A 63 1.19 -5.21 -0.82
N PHE A 64 2.45 -5.51 -1.13
CA PHE A 64 2.93 -5.63 -2.50
C PHE A 64 2.89 -7.10 -2.91
N VAL A 65 2.31 -7.39 -4.07
CA VAL A 65 2.24 -8.74 -4.64
C VAL A 65 3.02 -8.69 -5.96
N PRO A 66 4.25 -9.21 -6.01
CA PRO A 66 5.02 -9.26 -7.24
C PRO A 66 4.42 -10.28 -8.22
N ALA A 67 4.79 -10.18 -9.50
CA ALA A 67 4.41 -11.18 -10.50
C ALA A 67 4.98 -12.58 -10.19
N HIS A 68 6.14 -12.61 -9.53
CA HIS A 68 6.83 -13.82 -9.09
C HIS A 68 7.37 -13.63 -7.68
N GLY A 69 7.29 -14.69 -6.86
CA GLY A 69 7.75 -14.68 -5.48
C GLY A 69 6.63 -14.36 -4.46
N PRO A 70 6.98 -14.33 -3.16
CA PRO A 70 6.02 -14.10 -2.10
C PRO A 70 5.55 -12.65 -2.04
N ALA A 71 4.34 -12.44 -1.52
CA ALA A 71 3.86 -11.10 -1.21
C ALA A 71 4.68 -10.46 -0.07
N VAL A 72 4.86 -9.15 -0.15
CA VAL A 72 5.65 -8.35 0.79
C VAL A 72 4.73 -7.39 1.53
N VAL A 73 4.64 -7.54 2.86
CA VAL A 73 3.95 -6.57 3.72
C VAL A 73 4.90 -5.38 3.94
N LEU A 74 4.42 -4.17 3.66
CA LEU A 74 5.20 -2.95 3.89
C LEU A 74 4.92 -2.39 5.30
N PRO A 75 5.86 -1.61 5.88
CA PRO A 75 5.65 -0.93 7.15
C PRO A 75 4.50 0.09 7.07
N GLN A 76 3.96 0.45 8.23
CA GLN A 76 2.87 1.43 8.33
C GLN A 76 3.29 2.85 7.94
N ILE A 77 4.57 3.19 8.07
CA ILE A 77 5.13 4.46 7.60
C ILE A 77 5.88 4.19 6.32
N LEU A 78 5.47 4.87 5.25
CA LEU A 78 6.08 4.73 3.95
C LEU A 78 7.00 5.92 3.66
N THR A 79 8.08 5.64 2.94
CA THR A 79 8.87 6.65 2.24
C THR A 79 8.80 6.37 0.75
N GLN A 80 8.92 7.42 -0.08
CA GLN A 80 8.97 7.27 -1.53
C GLN A 80 10.05 6.26 -1.96
N GLY A 81 11.25 6.37 -1.38
CA GLY A 81 12.37 5.46 -1.67
C GLY A 81 12.06 4.00 -1.36
N LEU A 82 11.42 3.72 -0.22
CA LEU A 82 11.00 2.37 0.16
C LEU A 82 9.98 1.79 -0.82
N VAL A 83 8.99 2.59 -1.24
CA VAL A 83 7.98 2.12 -2.18
C VAL A 83 8.62 1.80 -3.53
N ILE A 84 9.46 2.71 -4.06
CA ILE A 84 10.14 2.51 -5.33
C ILE A 84 11.09 1.31 -5.29
N SER A 85 11.85 1.13 -4.22
CA SER A 85 12.77 -0.02 -4.09
C SER A 85 11.99 -1.34 -4.04
N THR A 86 10.86 -1.36 -3.34
CA THR A 86 10.02 -2.57 -3.20
C THR A 86 9.43 -3.03 -4.54
N ILE A 87 9.02 -2.08 -5.39
CA ILE A 87 8.36 -2.40 -6.67
C ILE A 87 9.34 -2.61 -7.84
N THR A 88 10.62 -2.29 -7.64
CA THR A 88 11.64 -2.45 -8.68
C THR A 88 12.14 -3.89 -8.67
N PRO A 89 12.03 -4.64 -9.79
CA PRO A 89 12.57 -5.99 -9.88
C PRO A 89 14.05 -6.01 -9.49
N GLN A 90 14.43 -6.92 -8.59
CA GLN A 90 15.84 -7.14 -8.27
C GLN A 90 16.45 -8.06 -9.35
N PRO A 91 17.69 -7.78 -9.80
CA PRO A 91 18.38 -8.60 -10.80
C PRO A 91 18.68 -10.01 -10.29
#